data_AF-A0A7L1WE33-F1
#
_entry.id   AF-A0A7L1WE33-F1
#
_cell.length_a   1.000
_cell.length_b   1.000
_cell.length_c   1.000
_cell.angle_alpha   90.00
_cell.angle_beta   90.00
_cell.angle_gamma   90.00
#
_symmetry.space_group_name_H-M   'P 1'
#
loop_
_entity.id
_entity.type
_entity.pdbx_description
1 polymer ?
#
loop_
_entity_poly.entity_id
_entity_poly.type
_entity_poly.pdbx_seq_one_letter_code
_entity_poly.pdbx_strand_id
1 'polypeptide(L)'
;PLNVTVNCTEASHRCSIWWQPPRTSHVKKSSCFKYEIVIENKAADAEKDTKTTSKTEAIIESNSYLYESFSSEKRYSVKIRATDGGFCLVSTNWGEWSTPVEFGAQQLTSTSAYMLFLIPGLAAGLALFLCMTVRAYLKKTSATVPQPRNPFREPTPMDFQTEYMNILKKKETEEINIEE
;
A
#
# COMPACT_ATOMS: atom_id res chain seq x y z
N PRO A 1 -31.67 8.91 18.45
CA PRO A 1 -31.74 8.04 17.25
C PRO A 1 -30.51 7.14 17.19
N LEU A 2 -30.61 5.97 16.57
CA LEU A 2 -29.50 5.00 16.50
C LEU A 2 -29.03 4.82 15.05
N ASN A 3 -27.77 4.43 14.86
CA ASN A 3 -27.19 4.07 13.56
C ASN A 3 -27.48 5.11 12.46
N VAL A 4 -27.07 6.36 12.72
CA VAL A 4 -27.15 7.42 11.70
C VAL A 4 -26.14 7.10 10.60
N THR A 5 -26.64 6.98 9.37
CA THR A 5 -25.85 6.66 8.18
C THR A 5 -26.09 7.71 7.11
N VAL A 6 -25.04 8.01 6.35
CA VAL A 6 -25.06 9.04 5.30
C VAL A 6 -24.47 8.43 4.04
N ASN A 7 -25.19 8.53 2.93
CA ASN A 7 -24.72 8.11 1.62
C ASN A 7 -24.88 9.26 0.62
N CYS A 8 -23.77 9.74 0.06
CA CYS A 8 -23.73 10.91 -0.80
C CYS A 8 -23.31 10.56 -2.22
N THR A 9 -23.91 11.22 -3.20
CA THR A 9 -23.59 11.04 -4.63
C THR A 9 -23.29 12.39 -5.25
N GLU A 10 -22.02 12.64 -5.57
CA GLU A 10 -21.56 13.93 -6.09
C GLU A 10 -22.23 14.31 -7.40
N ALA A 11 -22.45 13.35 -8.31
CA ALA A 11 -23.11 13.59 -9.59
C ALA A 11 -24.53 14.17 -9.46
N SER A 12 -25.17 13.96 -8.31
CA SER A 12 -26.53 14.45 -8.02
C SER A 12 -26.56 15.56 -6.98
N HIS A 13 -25.40 15.96 -6.43
CA HIS A 13 -25.29 16.92 -5.32
C HIS A 13 -26.21 16.58 -4.14
N ARG A 14 -26.44 15.28 -3.88
CA ARG A 14 -27.40 14.80 -2.88
C ARG A 14 -26.80 13.80 -1.90
N CYS A 15 -27.29 13.85 -0.66
CA CYS A 15 -27.04 12.84 0.36
C CYS A 15 -28.34 12.25 0.90
N SER A 16 -28.43 10.92 0.91
CA SER A 16 -29.46 10.18 1.63
C SER A 16 -28.99 9.87 3.04
N ILE A 17 -29.72 10.36 4.04
CA ILE A 17 -29.42 10.19 5.46
C ILE A 17 -30.49 9.28 6.05
N TRP A 18 -30.07 8.23 6.77
CA TRP A 18 -30.97 7.23 7.36
C TRP A 18 -30.62 6.98 8.81
N TRP A 19 -31.62 6.67 9.63
CA TRP A 19 -31.41 6.31 11.03
C TRP A 19 -32.46 5.33 11.54
N GLN A 20 -32.10 4.61 12.59
CA GLN A 20 -33.01 3.74 13.32
C GLN A 20 -33.73 4.53 14.44
N PRO A 21 -34.98 4.15 14.77
CA PRO A 21 -35.70 4.74 15.90
C PRO A 21 -34.92 4.58 17.22
N PRO A 22 -35.12 5.47 18.20
CA PRO A 22 -34.56 5.30 19.53
C PRO A 22 -35.05 4.00 20.18
N ARG A 23 -34.20 3.39 21.02
CA ARG A 23 -34.63 2.29 21.89
C ARG A 23 -35.50 2.87 23.00
N THR A 24 -36.70 2.32 23.14
CA THR A 24 -37.57 2.58 24.29
C THR A 24 -37.95 1.24 24.94
N SER A 25 -38.44 1.29 26.18
CA SER A 25 -38.83 0.07 26.90
C SER A 25 -40.08 -0.60 26.33
N HIS A 26 -40.96 0.16 25.67
CA HIS A 26 -42.32 -0.29 25.32
C HIS A 26 -42.75 0.01 23.88
N VAL A 27 -42.04 0.89 23.16
CA VAL A 27 -42.36 1.27 21.77
C VAL A 27 -41.25 0.87 20.80
N LYS A 28 -41.63 0.13 19.76
CA LYS A 28 -40.73 -0.26 18.66
C LYS A 28 -41.13 0.32 17.29
N LYS A 29 -42.31 0.92 17.19
CA LYS A 29 -42.86 1.40 15.91
C LYS A 29 -42.21 2.74 15.53
N SER A 30 -41.73 2.86 14.30
CA SER A 30 -41.06 4.07 13.80
C SER A 30 -41.99 5.28 13.74
N SER A 31 -43.27 5.07 13.40
CA SER A 31 -44.29 6.14 13.31
C SER A 31 -44.60 6.84 14.64
N CYS A 32 -44.04 6.34 15.74
CA CYS A 32 -44.21 6.93 17.06
C CYS A 32 -43.25 8.08 17.32
N PHE A 33 -42.31 8.33 16.42
CA PHE A 33 -41.24 9.29 16.62
C PHE A 33 -41.28 10.35 15.55
N LYS A 34 -41.07 11.58 16.00
CA LYS A 34 -40.78 12.74 15.19
C LYS A 34 -39.33 13.13 15.41
N TYR A 35 -38.65 13.54 14.36
CA TYR A 35 -37.22 13.80 14.38
C TYR A 35 -36.94 15.26 14.06
N GLU A 36 -35.86 15.76 14.66
CA GLU A 36 -35.22 17.00 14.24
C GLU A 36 -33.82 16.65 13.76
N ILE A 37 -33.52 17.08 12.55
CA ILE A 37 -32.21 16.92 11.93
C ILE A 37 -31.56 18.30 11.79
N VAL A 38 -30.29 18.36 12.14
CA VAL A 38 -29.45 19.54 11.95
C VAL A 38 -28.23 19.13 11.15
N ILE A 39 -28.01 19.81 10.02
CA ILE A 39 -26.84 19.64 9.17
C ILE A 39 -26.06 20.95 9.17
N GLU A 40 -24.80 20.89 9.59
CA GLU A 40 -23.91 22.06 9.68
C GLU A 40 -22.75 21.88 8.70
N ASN A 41 -22.45 22.92 7.92
CA ASN A 41 -21.28 22.97 7.04
C ASN A 41 -20.14 23.70 7.75
N LYS A 42 -18.97 23.06 7.80
CA LYS A 42 -17.74 23.58 8.37
C LYS A 42 -16.85 24.11 7.23
N ALA A 43 -16.38 25.36 7.36
CA ALA A 43 -15.44 25.95 6.41
C ALA A 43 -14.12 25.17 6.36
N ALA A 44 -13.51 25.06 5.17
CA ALA A 44 -12.26 24.35 4.94
C ALA A 44 -11.04 25.03 5.59
N ASP A 45 -11.10 26.36 5.79
CA ASP A 45 -10.05 27.15 6.43
C ASP A 45 -10.50 27.62 7.81
N ALA A 46 -10.26 26.79 8.83
CA ALA A 46 -10.54 27.14 10.22
C ALA A 46 -9.35 26.77 11.12
N GLU A 47 -8.25 27.51 10.95
CA GLU A 47 -7.27 27.72 12.04
C GLU A 47 -7.87 28.62 13.15
N LYS A 48 -9.09 29.12 12.94
CA LYS A 48 -9.88 29.83 13.92
C LYS A 48 -11.18 29.08 14.14
N ASP A 49 -11.29 28.44 15.29
CA ASP A 49 -12.54 27.84 15.77
C ASP A 49 -13.73 28.77 15.52
N THR A 50 -14.88 28.20 15.10
CA THR A 50 -16.25 28.77 15.18
C THR A 50 -16.84 29.60 14.02
N LYS A 51 -16.62 29.26 12.74
CA LYS A 51 -17.50 29.79 11.67
C LYS A 51 -18.27 28.70 10.90
N THR A 52 -19.39 28.25 11.48
CA THR A 52 -20.44 27.54 10.73
C THR A 52 -20.88 28.41 9.56
N THR A 53 -20.71 27.92 8.34
CA THR A 53 -20.98 28.73 7.14
C THR A 53 -22.44 28.61 6.70
N SER A 54 -23.05 27.45 6.93
CA SER A 54 -24.46 27.20 6.68
C SER A 54 -25.00 26.14 7.63
N LYS A 55 -26.25 26.31 8.06
CA LYS A 55 -26.99 25.38 8.91
C LYS A 55 -28.34 25.08 8.26
N THR A 56 -28.68 23.80 8.15
CA THR A 56 -29.99 23.33 7.70
C THR A 56 -30.67 22.61 8.84
N GLU A 57 -31.91 22.97 9.13
CA GLU A 57 -32.73 22.35 10.16
C GLU A 57 -34.04 21.87 9.53
N ALA A 58 -34.46 20.66 9.86
CA ALA A 58 -35.73 20.13 9.40
C ALA A 58 -36.38 19.24 10.47
N ILE A 59 -37.70 19.24 10.47
CA ILE A 59 -38.53 18.40 11.32
C ILE A 59 -39.20 17.34 10.42
N ILE A 60 -39.04 16.07 10.77
CA ILE A 60 -39.33 14.94 9.87
C ILE A 60 -40.02 13.81 10.65
N GLU A 61 -41.02 13.16 10.03
CA GLU A 61 -41.75 12.03 10.62
C GLU A 61 -41.31 10.66 10.05
N SER A 62 -40.49 10.67 9.00
CA SER A 62 -39.83 9.50 8.45
C SER A 62 -38.43 9.31 9.04
N ASN A 63 -37.88 8.11 8.86
CA ASN A 63 -36.55 7.71 9.32
C ASN A 63 -35.42 8.07 8.34
N SER A 64 -35.68 9.00 7.44
CA SER A 64 -34.81 9.34 6.33
C SER A 64 -34.92 10.79 5.92
N TYR A 65 -33.82 11.37 5.45
CA TYR A 65 -33.79 12.72 4.90
C TYR A 65 -32.92 12.78 3.64
N LEU A 66 -33.39 13.52 2.64
CA LEU A 66 -32.65 13.77 1.41
C LEU A 66 -32.11 15.20 1.44
N TYR A 67 -30.81 15.33 1.61
CA TYR A 67 -30.12 16.61 1.57
C TYR A 67 -29.68 16.94 0.14
N GLU A 68 -30.03 18.11 -0.38
CA GLU A 68 -29.86 18.47 -1.81
C GLU A 68 -28.76 19.50 -2.09
N SER A 69 -28.07 19.98 -1.05
CA SER A 69 -27.01 20.98 -1.18
C SER A 69 -25.64 20.40 -0.86
N PHE A 70 -25.43 19.13 -1.23
CA PHE A 70 -24.18 18.43 -1.00
C PHE A 70 -23.11 18.83 -2.02
N SER A 71 -21.89 19.01 -1.53
CA SER A 71 -20.69 19.21 -2.31
C SER A 71 -19.54 18.43 -1.69
N SER A 72 -18.87 17.63 -2.49
CA SER A 72 -17.74 16.81 -2.05
C SER A 72 -16.54 17.61 -1.50
N GLU A 73 -16.47 18.91 -1.80
CA GLU A 73 -15.40 19.81 -1.35
C GLU A 73 -15.60 20.31 0.08
N LYS A 74 -16.81 20.18 0.64
CA LYS A 74 -17.21 20.75 1.93
C LYS A 74 -17.33 19.67 3.00
N ARG A 75 -17.03 20.02 4.25
CA ARG A 75 -17.24 19.14 5.42
C ARG A 75 -18.56 19.45 6.08
N TYR A 76 -19.30 18.41 6.41
CA TYR A 76 -20.59 18.51 7.05
C TYR A 76 -20.63 17.66 8.31
N SER A 77 -21.39 18.11 9.30
CA SER A 77 -21.80 17.29 10.44
C SER A 77 -23.32 17.18 10.46
N VAL A 78 -23.84 16.00 10.77
CA VAL A 78 -25.26 15.78 11.01
C VAL A 78 -25.50 15.27 12.42
N LYS A 79 -26.48 15.86 13.09
CA LYS A 79 -26.99 15.40 14.39
C LYS A 79 -28.52 15.31 14.33
N ILE A 80 -29.06 14.29 14.99
CA ILE A 80 -30.49 13.99 14.96
C ILE A 80 -30.97 13.73 16.38
N ARG A 81 -32.09 14.34 16.77
CA ARG A 81 -32.81 14.02 18.00
C ARG A 81 -34.23 13.57 17.68
N ALA A 82 -34.89 12.94 18.64
CA ALA A 82 -36.24 12.43 18.50
C ALA A 82 -37.14 12.92 19.63
N THR A 83 -38.42 13.06 19.34
CA THR A 83 -39.50 13.32 20.29
C THR A 83 -40.73 12.49 19.92
N ASP A 84 -41.78 12.58 20.73
CA ASP A 84 -43.07 11.96 20.47
C ASP A 84 -43.68 12.41 19.14
N GLY A 85 -44.14 11.43 18.35
CA GLY A 85 -44.96 11.62 17.16
C GLY A 85 -46.45 11.77 17.46
N GLY A 86 -46.88 11.57 18.72
CA GLY A 86 -48.18 11.99 19.26
C GLY A 86 -49.00 10.88 19.93
N PHE A 87 -48.97 9.65 19.39
CA PHE A 87 -49.93 8.59 19.79
C PHE A 87 -49.35 7.45 20.60
N CYS A 88 -48.05 7.49 20.91
CA CYS A 88 -47.34 6.30 21.39
C CYS A 88 -46.88 6.38 22.85
N LEU A 89 -47.37 7.38 23.59
CA LEU A 89 -47.09 7.54 25.03
C LEU A 89 -45.58 7.60 25.35
N VAL A 90 -44.77 8.05 24.38
CA VAL A 90 -43.37 8.37 24.61
C VAL A 90 -43.26 9.82 25.10
N SER A 91 -42.10 10.19 25.64
CA SER A 91 -41.86 11.55 26.13
C SER A 91 -42.08 12.60 25.03
N THR A 92 -42.86 13.63 25.34
CA THR A 92 -43.07 14.81 24.48
C THR A 92 -41.88 15.77 24.49
N ASN A 93 -40.98 15.63 25.46
CA ASN A 93 -39.72 16.36 25.47
C ASN A 93 -38.77 15.78 24.42
N TRP A 94 -38.03 16.67 23.77
CA TRP A 94 -36.92 16.29 22.90
C TRP A 94 -35.90 15.46 23.66
N GLY A 95 -35.52 14.32 23.08
CA GLY A 95 -34.40 13.54 23.55
C GLY A 95 -33.05 14.21 23.24
N GLU A 96 -31.99 13.60 23.78
CA GLU A 96 -30.62 13.98 23.49
C GLU A 96 -30.29 13.89 21.99
N TRP A 97 -29.38 14.74 21.55
CA TRP A 97 -28.80 14.67 20.22
C TRP A 97 -28.04 13.36 20.03
N SER A 98 -28.12 12.78 18.83
CA SER A 98 -27.22 11.71 18.42
C SER A 98 -25.77 12.20 18.42
N THR A 99 -24.84 11.26 18.50
CA THR A 99 -23.44 11.54 18.18
C THR A 99 -23.36 12.18 16.78
N PRO A 100 -22.64 13.30 16.61
CA PRO A 100 -22.48 13.92 15.30
C PRO A 100 -21.82 12.96 14.32
N VAL A 101 -22.37 12.83 13.12
CA VAL A 101 -21.76 12.08 12.02
C VAL A 101 -21.18 13.07 11.03
N GLU A 102 -19.87 12.98 10.81
CA GLU A 102 -19.15 13.83 9.87
C GLU A 102 -19.15 13.18 8.47
N PHE A 103 -19.36 13.97 7.42
CA PHE A 103 -19.36 13.52 6.03
C PHE A 103 -18.93 14.66 5.07
N GLY A 104 -18.67 14.34 3.80
CA GLY A 104 -18.08 15.29 2.86
C GLY A 104 -16.56 15.47 3.05
N ALA A 105 -15.96 16.41 2.31
CA ALA A 105 -14.52 16.61 2.09
C ALA A 105 -13.70 15.35 2.27
N GLN A 106 -13.93 14.41 1.34
CA GLN A 106 -13.32 13.08 1.17
C GLN A 106 -12.53 12.57 2.38
N GLN A 107 -13.03 11.50 3.03
CA GLN A 107 -12.27 10.57 3.88
C GLN A 107 -10.76 10.69 3.62
N LEU A 108 -10.10 11.48 4.47
CA LEU A 108 -8.74 12.00 4.37
C LEU A 108 -7.81 11.06 3.58
N THR A 109 -7.24 11.48 2.46
CA THR A 109 -5.91 11.11 1.86
C THR A 109 -5.14 9.85 2.32
N SER A 110 -5.76 8.77 2.81
CA SER A 110 -5.08 7.84 3.73
C SER A 110 -4.87 6.43 3.18
N THR A 111 -5.50 6.06 2.07
CA THR A 111 -5.22 4.74 1.46
C THR A 111 -4.31 4.83 0.23
N SER A 112 -4.16 6.02 -0.34
CA SER A 112 -3.45 6.23 -1.61
C SER A 112 -1.92 6.32 -1.44
N ALA A 113 -1.43 7.04 -0.43
CA ALA A 113 0.01 7.29 -0.28
C ALA A 113 0.82 6.01 0.03
N TYR A 114 0.28 5.09 0.82
CA TYR A 114 0.97 3.84 1.16
C TYR A 114 1.14 2.91 -0.05
N MET A 115 0.15 2.86 -0.94
CA MET A 115 0.21 2.06 -2.16
C MET A 115 1.21 2.62 -3.18
N LEU A 116 1.39 3.95 -3.22
CA LEU A 116 2.35 4.62 -4.11
C LEU A 116 3.81 4.26 -3.80
N PHE A 117 4.15 3.90 -2.56
CA PHE A 117 5.51 3.50 -2.19
C PHE A 117 5.72 1.98 -2.15
N LEU A 118 4.68 1.20 -1.83
CA LEU A 118 4.79 -0.27 -1.75
C LEU A 118 4.99 -0.92 -3.13
N ILE A 119 4.26 -0.47 -4.15
CA ILE A 119 4.32 -1.08 -5.49
C ILE A 119 5.70 -0.87 -6.15
N PRO A 120 6.27 0.36 -6.17
CA PRO A 120 7.62 0.58 -6.71
C PRO A 120 8.70 -0.11 -5.88
N GLY A 121 8.55 -0.15 -4.55
CA GLY A 121 9.51 -0.79 -3.65
C GLY A 121 9.62 -2.30 -3.90
N LEU A 122 8.50 -3.00 -4.05
CA LEU A 122 8.47 -4.43 -4.38
C LEU A 122 9.04 -4.70 -5.77
N ALA A 123 8.68 -3.88 -6.77
CA ALA A 123 9.19 -4.03 -8.13
C ALA A 123 10.71 -3.82 -8.21
N ALA A 124 11.24 -2.78 -7.56
CA ALA A 124 12.66 -2.50 -7.50
C ALA A 124 13.44 -3.60 -6.76
N GLY A 125 12.90 -4.11 -5.65
CA GLY A 125 13.48 -5.22 -4.90
C GLY A 125 13.59 -6.50 -5.74
N LEU A 126 12.53 -6.86 -6.45
CA LEU A 126 12.52 -8.03 -7.36
C LEU A 126 13.52 -7.85 -8.51
N ALA A 127 13.57 -6.67 -9.13
CA ALA A 127 14.51 -6.38 -10.21
C ALA A 127 15.97 -6.46 -9.75
N LEU A 128 16.29 -5.95 -8.55
CA LEU A 128 17.62 -6.07 -7.96
C LEU A 128 17.98 -7.52 -7.63
N PHE A 129 17.04 -8.30 -7.08
CA PHE A 129 17.25 -9.72 -6.79
C PHE A 129 17.53 -10.53 -8.06
N LEU A 130 16.77 -10.29 -9.14
CA LEU A 130 17.00 -10.91 -10.44
C LEU A 130 18.34 -10.47 -11.05
N CYS A 131 18.68 -9.19 -10.97
CA CYS A 131 19.98 -8.69 -11.44
C CYS A 131 21.16 -9.33 -10.69
N MET A 132 21.06 -9.45 -9.36
CA MET A 132 22.11 -10.02 -8.52
C MET A 132 22.27 -11.52 -8.75
N THR A 133 21.16 -12.26 -8.88
CA THR A 133 21.21 -13.69 -9.19
C THR A 133 21.83 -13.93 -10.56
N VAL A 134 21.41 -13.22 -11.61
CA VAL A 134 22.01 -13.33 -12.96
C VAL A 134 23.51 -13.01 -12.93
N ARG A 135 23.93 -11.95 -12.24
CA ARG A 135 25.35 -11.62 -12.06
C ARG A 135 26.13 -12.71 -11.32
N ALA A 136 25.54 -13.33 -10.30
CA ALA A 136 26.16 -14.43 -9.57
C ALA A 136 26.30 -15.69 -10.43
N TYR A 137 25.29 -16.01 -11.25
CA TYR A 137 25.35 -17.12 -12.20
C TYR A 137 26.39 -16.89 -13.30
N LEU A 138 26.48 -15.67 -13.86
CA LEU A 138 27.52 -15.29 -14.82
C LEU A 138 28.93 -15.37 -14.21
N LYS A 139 29.10 -14.93 -12.95
CA LYS A 139 30.38 -15.07 -12.24
C LYS A 139 30.76 -16.53 -11.98
N LYS A 140 29.77 -17.42 -11.79
CA LYS A 140 29.99 -18.85 -11.56
C LYS A 140 30.35 -19.62 -12.84
N THR A 141 29.99 -19.12 -14.03
CA THR A 141 30.36 -19.74 -15.31
C THR A 141 31.68 -19.22 -15.89
N SER A 142 32.24 -18.12 -15.37
CA SER A 142 33.63 -17.72 -15.63
C SER A 142 34.61 -18.54 -14.78
N ALA A 143 34.65 -19.86 -14.97
CA ALA A 143 35.77 -20.66 -14.50
C ALA A 143 37.02 -20.31 -15.32
N THR A 144 38.14 -20.14 -14.62
CA THR A 144 39.48 -19.85 -15.17
C THR A 144 39.77 -20.68 -16.42
N VAL A 145 40.02 -19.99 -17.54
CA VAL A 145 40.56 -20.59 -18.76
C VAL A 145 41.82 -21.37 -18.38
N PRO A 146 41.88 -22.70 -18.58
CA PRO A 146 43.11 -23.44 -18.34
C PRO A 146 44.15 -22.92 -19.33
N GLN A 147 45.28 -22.43 -18.81
CA GLN A 147 46.38 -21.97 -19.66
C GLN A 147 46.85 -23.10 -20.59
N PRO A 148 47.13 -22.81 -21.87
CA PRO A 148 47.79 -23.76 -22.74
C PRO A 148 49.18 -24.07 -22.19
N ARG A 149 49.48 -25.36 -22.00
CA ARG A 149 50.81 -25.83 -21.60
C ARG A 149 51.81 -25.43 -22.68
N ASN A 150 52.82 -24.63 -22.32
CA ASN A 150 53.90 -24.25 -23.22
C ASN A 150 54.70 -25.51 -23.64
N PRO A 151 54.74 -25.87 -24.94
CA PRO A 151 55.46 -27.05 -25.41
C PRO A 151 56.98 -26.85 -25.49
N PHE A 152 57.48 -25.61 -25.37
CA PHE A 152 58.91 -25.31 -25.45
C PHE A 152 59.49 -25.13 -24.05
N ARG A 153 59.88 -26.26 -23.46
CA ARG A 153 60.78 -26.30 -22.32
C ARG A 153 62.20 -26.17 -22.88
N GLU A 154 62.85 -25.03 -22.68
CA GLU A 154 64.27 -24.89 -23.01
C GLU A 154 65.08 -25.88 -22.16
N PRO A 155 65.87 -26.78 -22.77
CA PRO A 155 66.75 -27.67 -22.02
C PRO A 155 67.83 -26.86 -21.30
N THR A 156 67.99 -27.09 -20.01
CA THR A 156 69.06 -26.46 -19.22
C THR A 156 70.45 -26.85 -19.76
N PRO A 157 71.45 -25.95 -19.75
CA PRO A 157 72.73 -26.14 -20.46
C PRO A 157 73.58 -27.34 -20.01
N MET A 158 73.22 -27.99 -18.90
CA MET A 158 73.98 -29.07 -18.27
C MET A 158 73.79 -30.45 -18.93
N ASP A 159 72.70 -30.66 -19.69
CA ASP A 159 72.41 -31.99 -20.28
C ASP A 159 73.23 -32.27 -21.57
N PHE A 160 73.47 -31.25 -22.40
CA PHE A 160 74.18 -31.44 -23.68
C PHE A 160 75.64 -31.89 -23.52
N GLN A 161 76.35 -31.36 -22.51
CA GLN A 161 77.75 -31.73 -22.25
C GLN A 161 77.87 -33.20 -21.84
N THR A 162 76.95 -33.68 -21.00
CA THR A 162 76.97 -35.06 -20.49
C THR A 162 76.64 -36.06 -21.60
N GLU A 163 75.70 -35.73 -22.48
CA GLU A 163 75.33 -36.55 -23.62
C GLU A 163 76.46 -36.64 -24.67
N TYR A 164 77.12 -35.52 -24.98
CA TYR A 164 78.25 -35.51 -25.92
C TYR A 164 79.45 -36.35 -25.43
N MET A 165 79.78 -36.27 -24.14
CA MET A 165 80.87 -37.07 -23.56
C MET A 165 80.55 -38.57 -23.54
N ASN A 166 79.30 -38.95 -23.36
CA ASN A 166 78.87 -40.35 -23.46
C ASN A 166 78.94 -40.88 -24.90
N ILE A 167 78.61 -40.06 -25.90
CA ILE A 167 78.73 -40.43 -27.32
C ILE A 167 80.21 -40.63 -27.71
N LEU A 168 81.10 -39.74 -27.27
CA LEU A 168 82.54 -39.85 -27.51
C LEU A 168 83.11 -41.14 -26.89
N LYS A 169 82.78 -41.43 -25.62
CA LYS A 169 83.20 -42.69 -24.97
C LYS A 169 82.71 -43.92 -25.73
N LYS A 170 81.46 -43.92 -26.20
CA LYS A 170 80.89 -45.05 -26.94
C LYS A 170 81.64 -45.29 -28.25
N LYS A 171 81.96 -44.23 -28.99
CA LYS A 171 82.66 -44.32 -30.27
C LYS A 171 84.10 -44.80 -30.11
N GLU A 172 84.80 -44.36 -29.07
CA GLU A 172 86.14 -44.85 -28.73
C GLU A 172 86.13 -46.35 -28.39
N THR A 173 85.13 -46.85 -27.66
CA THR A 173 84.99 -48.29 -27.40
C THR A 173 84.55 -49.15 -28.60
N GLU A 174 83.95 -48.56 -29.63
CA GLU A 174 83.57 -49.29 -30.86
C GLU A 174 84.72 -49.35 -31.88
N GLU A 175 85.61 -48.35 -31.93
CA GLU A 175 86.78 -48.37 -32.83
C GLU A 175 87.90 -49.32 -32.34
N ILE A 176 87.97 -49.65 -31.05
CA ILE A 176 88.97 -50.59 -30.49
C ILE A 176 88.58 -52.07 -30.74
N ASN A 177 87.33 -52.36 -31.12
CA ASN A 177 86.83 -53.74 -31.33
C ASN A 177 86.73 -54.16 -32.82
N ILE A 178 87.36 -53.43 -33.76
CA ILE A 178 87.31 -53.72 -35.21
C ILE A 178 88.70 -54.07 -35.80
N GLU A 179 89.76 -54.16 -34.99
CA GLU A 179 91.06 -54.73 -35.39
C GLU A 179 91.42 -55.97 -34.55
N GLU A 180 90.84 -57.14 -34.90
CA GLU A 180 91.46 -58.47 -34.77
C GLU A 180 90.90 -59.43 -35.83
#